data_AF-A0A2D6XEG1-F1
#
_entry.id   AF-A0A2D6XEG1-F1
#
_cell.length_a   1.000
_cell.length_b   1.000
_cell.length_c   1.000
_cell.angle_alpha   90.00
_cell.angle_beta   90.00
_cell.angle_gamma   90.00
#
_symmetry.space_group_name_H-M   'P 1'
#
loop_
_entity.id
_entity.type
_entity.pdbx_description
1 polymer ?
#
loop_
_entity_poly.entity_id
_entity_poly.type
_entity_poly.pdbx_seq_one_letter_code
_entity_poly.pdbx_strand_id
1 'polypeptide(L)'
;MKHSLIDVEKDESKQLRQVQFFETITSATDEYSVYLERLDSKKLARVKRSVSAIKSGVHASAPLICLGPEKCPFVKRCPIPDISDSGELSFGELSQYPIGRECIMEKFFVEQKIIDYLQHLDVDPNNPVEMSIVNELALIDLYKNRSLMVLSQGDKRGDGRDFMMTDVTGFNENGDRAEITKLHPVVEMIDKLEKRREKWLDKLMQTRKTKAEFMLKMGDSNNNSRVLEEISRLREALYSIEAPEGAKEILLDEE
;
A
#
# COMPACT_ATOMS: atom_id res chain seq x y z
N MET A 1 -9.39 15.56 -37.41
CA MET A 1 -7.91 15.47 -37.29
C MET A 1 -7.25 16.50 -36.35
N LYS A 2 -7.92 17.57 -35.88
CA LYS A 2 -7.32 18.54 -34.95
C LYS A 2 -7.45 18.20 -33.45
N HIS A 3 -8.42 17.38 -33.04
CA HIS A 3 -8.60 16.99 -31.63
C HIS A 3 -7.56 15.97 -31.13
N SER A 4 -7.03 15.10 -32.00
CA SER A 4 -6.03 14.11 -31.59
C SER A 4 -4.63 14.69 -31.33
N LEU A 5 -4.31 15.87 -31.88
CA LEU A 5 -2.99 16.50 -31.71
C LEU A 5 -2.87 17.23 -30.36
N ILE A 6 -3.97 17.82 -29.88
CA ILE A 6 -3.99 18.61 -28.63
C ILE A 6 -3.91 17.69 -27.39
N ASP A 7 -4.51 16.50 -27.46
CA ASP A 7 -4.46 15.52 -26.37
C ASP A 7 -3.09 14.83 -26.27
N VAL A 8 -2.40 14.64 -27.40
CA VAL A 8 -1.02 14.12 -27.44
C VAL A 8 -0.02 15.14 -26.89
N GLU A 9 -0.13 16.42 -27.26
CA GLU A 9 0.74 17.49 -26.73
C GLU A 9 0.56 17.71 -25.22
N LYS A 10 -0.67 17.59 -24.69
CA LYS A 10 -0.92 17.69 -23.25
C LYS A 10 -0.31 16.52 -22.47
N ASP A 11 -0.36 15.31 -22.99
CA ASP A 11 0.18 14.12 -22.33
C ASP A 11 1.71 14.12 -22.34
N GLU A 12 2.35 14.53 -23.46
CA GLU A 12 3.80 14.74 -23.55
C GLU A 12 4.29 15.79 -22.54
N SER A 13 3.57 16.91 -22.39
CA SER A 13 3.94 17.97 -21.43
C SER A 13 3.90 17.51 -19.96
N LYS A 14 3.00 16.58 -19.63
CA LYS A 14 2.85 16.01 -18.29
C LYS A 14 3.95 14.99 -18.00
N GLN A 15 4.25 14.14 -18.98
CA GLN A 15 5.35 13.16 -18.90
C GLN A 15 6.71 13.88 -18.77
N LEU A 16 6.94 14.95 -19.55
CA LEU A 16 8.15 15.78 -19.44
C LEU A 16 8.32 16.41 -18.05
N ARG A 17 7.25 16.95 -17.45
CA ARG A 17 7.30 17.50 -16.09
C ARG A 17 7.57 16.43 -15.02
N GLN A 18 7.04 15.21 -15.20
CA GLN A 18 7.32 14.10 -14.30
C GLN A 18 8.79 13.67 -14.40
N VAL A 19 9.33 13.53 -15.62
CA VAL A 19 10.75 13.21 -15.84
C VAL A 19 11.66 14.28 -15.23
N GLN A 20 11.37 15.56 -15.46
CA GLN A 20 12.13 16.67 -14.86
C GLN A 20 12.06 16.67 -13.31
N PHE A 21 10.90 16.33 -12.74
CA PHE A 21 10.75 16.20 -11.29
C PHE A 21 11.55 15.01 -10.74
N PHE A 22 11.55 13.86 -11.43
CA PHE A 22 12.39 12.72 -11.08
C PHE A 22 13.88 13.07 -11.17
N GLU A 23 14.32 13.74 -12.23
CA GLU A 23 15.71 14.22 -12.37
C GLU A 23 16.10 15.18 -11.23
N THR A 24 15.17 16.04 -10.80
CA THR A 24 15.38 16.97 -9.68
C THR A 24 15.54 16.22 -8.35
N ILE A 25 14.73 15.18 -8.10
CA ILE A 25 14.87 14.33 -6.89
C ILE A 25 16.19 13.54 -6.91
N THR A 26 16.56 13.02 -8.08
CA THR A 26 17.77 12.21 -8.24
C THR A 26 19.04 13.06 -8.12
N SER A 27 18.98 14.33 -8.52
CA SER A 27 20.07 15.29 -8.37
C SER A 27 20.14 15.93 -6.97
N ALA A 28 19.03 15.95 -6.23
CA ALA A 28 18.98 16.47 -4.86
C ALA A 28 19.58 15.55 -3.77
N THR A 29 20.10 14.37 -4.13
CA THR A 29 20.54 13.32 -3.18
C THR A 29 22.06 13.10 -3.11
N ASP A 30 22.86 14.12 -3.37
CA ASP A 30 24.34 14.01 -3.29
C ASP A 30 24.94 14.26 -1.89
N GLU A 31 24.19 14.05 -0.80
CA GLU A 31 24.74 14.14 0.56
C GLU A 31 25.71 12.99 0.90
N TYR A 32 25.54 11.84 0.23
CA TYR A 32 26.28 10.61 0.54
C TYR A 32 27.44 10.32 -0.41
N SER A 33 27.61 11.04 -1.51
CA SER A 33 28.71 10.81 -2.47
C SER A 33 30.08 10.91 -1.81
N VAL A 34 30.31 11.99 -1.07
CA VAL A 34 31.55 12.24 -0.32
C VAL A 34 31.82 11.13 0.71
N TYR A 35 30.78 10.53 1.29
CA TYR A 35 30.92 9.40 2.21
C TYR A 35 31.21 8.09 1.46
N LEU A 36 30.50 7.82 0.36
CA LEU A 36 30.65 6.62 -0.45
C LEU A 36 32.02 6.55 -1.13
N GLU A 37 32.62 7.69 -1.47
CA GLU A 37 33.98 7.80 -1.99
C GLU A 37 35.06 7.43 -0.96
N ARG A 38 34.77 7.57 0.34
CA ARG A 38 35.68 7.17 1.43
C ARG A 38 35.65 5.67 1.73
N LEU A 39 34.71 4.92 1.14
CA LEU A 39 34.62 3.48 1.33
C LEU A 39 35.62 2.74 0.43
N ASP A 40 36.29 1.73 0.99
CA ASP A 40 37.10 0.80 0.20
C ASP A 40 36.27 0.18 -0.94
N SER A 41 36.91 -0.01 -2.10
CA SER A 41 36.33 -0.57 -3.33
C SER A 41 35.54 -1.87 -3.11
N LYS A 42 36.03 -2.78 -2.24
CA LYS A 42 35.32 -4.03 -1.88
C LYS A 42 34.08 -3.76 -1.02
N LYS A 43 34.17 -2.82 -0.06
CA LYS A 43 33.03 -2.39 0.75
C LYS A 43 31.99 -1.67 -0.10
N LEU A 44 32.39 -0.79 -1.00
CA LEU A 44 31.51 -0.06 -1.91
C LEU A 44 30.77 -1.03 -2.83
N ALA A 45 31.47 -2.00 -3.44
CA ALA A 45 30.83 -3.03 -4.26
C ALA A 45 29.83 -3.88 -3.46
N ARG A 46 30.15 -4.21 -2.20
CA ARG A 46 29.22 -4.92 -1.30
C ARG A 46 28.01 -4.06 -0.95
N VAL A 47 28.19 -2.78 -0.64
CA VAL A 47 27.09 -1.85 -0.35
C VAL A 47 26.21 -1.70 -1.58
N LYS A 48 26.77 -1.45 -2.77
CA LYS A 48 26.02 -1.35 -4.02
C LYS A 48 25.24 -2.63 -4.31
N ARG A 49 25.86 -3.81 -4.23
CA ARG A 49 25.15 -5.10 -4.39
C ARG A 49 24.07 -5.31 -3.34
N SER A 50 24.34 -4.93 -2.09
CA SER A 50 23.37 -5.04 -1.00
C SER A 50 22.17 -4.14 -1.28
N VAL A 51 22.39 -2.88 -1.66
CA VAL A 51 21.33 -1.91 -1.98
C VAL A 51 20.53 -2.36 -3.20
N SER A 52 21.18 -2.83 -4.26
CA SER A 52 20.48 -3.38 -5.44
C SER A 52 19.72 -4.68 -5.14
N ALA A 53 20.13 -5.44 -4.11
CA ALA A 53 19.45 -6.65 -3.67
C ALA A 53 18.38 -6.39 -2.61
N ILE A 54 18.29 -5.18 -2.05
CA ILE A 54 17.16 -4.78 -1.21
C ILE A 54 15.93 -4.83 -2.12
N LYS A 55 15.08 -5.84 -1.90
CA LYS A 55 13.72 -5.82 -2.43
C LYS A 55 13.05 -4.59 -1.82
N SER A 56 12.91 -3.54 -2.61
CA SER A 56 12.35 -2.25 -2.19
C SER A 56 10.85 -2.40 -2.02
N GLY A 57 10.42 -2.73 -0.82
CA GLY A 57 9.01 -2.81 -0.44
C GLY A 57 8.85 -2.85 1.07
N VAL A 58 7.87 -2.11 1.60
CA VAL A 58 7.55 -2.11 3.04
C VAL A 58 7.28 -3.53 3.55
N HIS A 59 6.73 -4.40 2.69
CA HIS A 59 6.46 -5.81 2.97
C HIS A 59 7.72 -6.69 3.03
N ALA A 60 8.83 -6.31 2.39
CA ALA A 60 10.10 -7.03 2.53
C ALA A 60 10.77 -6.72 3.89
N SER A 61 10.61 -5.50 4.40
CA SER A 61 11.22 -5.07 5.68
C SER A 61 10.35 -5.35 6.92
N ALA A 62 9.08 -5.72 6.75
CA ALA A 62 8.15 -5.89 7.87
C ALA A 62 8.36 -7.16 8.71
N PRO A 63 8.72 -8.34 8.15
CA PRO A 63 9.06 -9.51 8.93
C PRO A 63 10.17 -9.23 9.96
N LEU A 64 10.10 -9.85 11.13
CA LEU A 64 11.14 -9.72 12.15
C LEU A 64 12.46 -10.26 11.61
N ILE A 65 13.57 -9.68 12.05
CA ILE A 65 14.88 -10.27 11.80
C ILE A 65 15.08 -11.47 12.72
N CYS A 66 15.54 -12.58 12.16
CA CYS A 66 15.83 -13.78 12.92
C CYS A 66 17.01 -13.53 13.88
N LEU A 67 16.77 -13.75 15.16
CA LEU A 67 17.77 -13.62 16.24
C LEU A 67 18.21 -14.99 16.80
N GLY A 68 17.81 -16.09 16.16
CA GLY A 68 18.02 -17.44 16.66
C GLY A 68 17.04 -17.86 17.77
N PRO A 69 17.12 -19.12 18.23
CA PRO A 69 16.14 -19.72 19.14
C PRO A 69 16.12 -19.09 20.54
N GLU A 70 17.27 -18.63 21.05
CA GLU A 70 17.40 -18.07 22.40
C GLU A 70 16.71 -16.70 22.57
N LYS A 71 16.69 -15.89 21.51
CA LYS A 71 16.21 -14.49 21.56
C LYS A 71 14.91 -14.26 20.81
N CYS A 72 14.44 -15.26 20.06
CA CYS A 72 13.20 -15.15 19.30
C CYS A 72 11.98 -15.21 20.23
N PRO A 73 11.11 -14.18 20.24
CA PRO A 73 9.91 -14.19 21.08
C PRO A 73 8.89 -15.25 20.66
N PHE A 74 8.98 -15.75 19.42
CA PHE A 74 8.03 -16.68 18.84
C PHE A 74 8.66 -18.04 18.50
N VAL A 75 9.75 -18.43 19.18
CA VAL A 75 10.48 -19.67 18.88
C VAL A 75 9.59 -20.92 18.97
N LYS A 76 8.60 -20.93 19.87
CA LYS A 76 7.64 -22.03 20.04
C LYS A 76 6.71 -22.26 18.84
N ARG A 77 6.59 -21.29 17.94
CA ARG A 77 5.85 -21.42 16.67
C ARG A 77 6.76 -21.49 15.45
N CYS A 78 8.07 -21.34 15.66
CA CYS A 78 9.03 -21.36 14.56
C CYS A 78 9.00 -22.76 13.91
N PRO A 79 9.04 -22.85 12.57
CA PRO A 79 9.05 -24.13 11.87
C PRO A 79 10.44 -24.79 11.80
N ILE A 80 11.48 -24.15 12.36
CA ILE A 80 12.87 -24.64 12.31
C ILE A 80 13.15 -25.66 13.41
N PRO A 81 12.79 -25.43 14.69
CA PRO A 81 12.94 -26.45 15.72
C PRO A 81 12.07 -27.68 15.42
N ASP A 82 12.62 -28.86 15.63
CA ASP A 82 11.86 -30.10 15.57
C ASP A 82 11.03 -30.26 16.85
N ILE A 83 9.82 -30.79 16.71
CA ILE A 83 8.95 -31.14 17.83
C ILE A 83 9.01 -32.66 18.00
N SER A 84 9.52 -33.12 19.13
CA SER A 84 9.53 -34.53 19.48
C SER A 84 8.12 -35.06 19.76
N ASP A 85 7.94 -36.39 19.73
CA ASP A 85 6.65 -37.04 20.04
C ASP A 85 6.13 -36.72 21.45
N SER A 86 7.01 -36.33 22.38
CA SER A 86 6.69 -35.87 23.73
C SER A 86 6.33 -34.38 23.82
N GLY A 87 6.41 -33.63 22.72
CA GLY A 87 6.10 -32.21 22.64
C GLY A 87 7.25 -31.27 23.04
N GLU A 88 8.46 -31.81 23.27
CA GLU A 88 9.66 -31.00 23.55
C GLU A 88 10.26 -30.47 22.24
N LEU A 89 10.71 -29.22 22.27
CA LEU A 89 11.35 -28.54 21.15
C LEU A 89 12.85 -28.85 21.12
N SER A 90 13.31 -29.48 20.05
CA SER A 90 14.72 -29.62 19.71
C SER A 90 15.14 -28.47 18.82
N PHE A 91 15.97 -27.57 19.34
CA PHE A 91 16.37 -26.36 18.62
C PHE A 91 17.36 -26.60 17.48
N GLY A 92 17.97 -27.78 17.38
CA GLY A 92 18.95 -28.09 16.33
C GLY A 92 20.19 -27.18 16.36
N GLU A 93 20.88 -27.08 15.23
CA GLU A 93 22.08 -26.26 15.09
C GLU A 93 21.73 -24.80 14.75
N LEU A 94 22.50 -23.84 15.28
CA LEU A 94 22.33 -22.42 14.95
C LEU A 94 22.51 -22.11 13.45
N SER A 95 23.26 -22.96 12.73
CA SER A 95 23.49 -22.88 11.28
C SER A 95 22.19 -23.01 10.47
N GLN A 96 21.16 -23.66 11.01
CA GLN A 96 19.86 -23.87 10.39
C GLN A 96 18.98 -22.61 10.45
N TYR A 97 19.32 -21.65 11.31
CA TYR A 97 18.58 -20.40 11.47
C TYR A 97 19.12 -19.34 10.53
N PRO A 98 18.24 -18.59 9.83
CA PRO A 98 18.64 -17.49 8.95
C PRO A 98 18.98 -16.22 9.75
N ILE A 99 19.91 -16.32 10.70
CA ILE A 99 20.24 -15.24 11.64
C ILE A 99 20.64 -13.96 10.87
N GLY A 100 20.06 -12.83 11.25
CA GLY A 100 20.29 -11.54 10.58
C GLY A 100 19.49 -11.34 9.29
N ARG A 101 18.66 -12.31 8.88
CA ARG A 101 17.71 -12.19 7.76
C ARG A 101 16.27 -12.19 8.26
N GLU A 102 15.34 -11.88 7.36
CA GLU A 102 13.89 -11.94 7.61
C GLU A 102 13.45 -13.31 8.17
N CYS A 103 12.52 -13.28 9.11
CA CYS A 103 11.87 -14.46 9.67
C CYS A 103 11.13 -15.21 8.56
N ILE A 104 11.49 -16.47 8.36
CA ILE A 104 10.94 -17.32 7.29
C ILE A 104 9.41 -17.45 7.43
N MET A 105 8.92 -17.71 8.64
CA MET A 105 7.49 -17.87 8.90
C MET A 105 6.70 -16.62 8.51
N GLU A 106 7.14 -15.45 8.98
CA GLU A 106 6.44 -14.20 8.72
C GLU A 106 6.57 -13.75 7.27
N LYS A 107 7.71 -14.00 6.64
CA LYS A 107 7.93 -13.74 5.21
C LYS A 107 6.92 -14.50 4.35
N PHE A 108 6.86 -15.82 4.52
CA PHE A 108 5.92 -16.65 3.76
C PHE A 108 4.47 -16.30 4.10
N PHE A 109 4.18 -15.94 5.35
CA PHE A 109 2.85 -15.48 5.74
C PHE A 109 2.43 -14.21 4.98
N VAL A 110 3.31 -13.21 4.89
CA VAL A 110 3.04 -11.97 4.13
C VAL A 110 2.87 -12.26 2.64
N GLU A 111 3.77 -13.05 2.05
CA GLU A 111 3.71 -13.43 0.64
C GLU A 111 2.38 -14.15 0.32
N GLN A 112 1.97 -15.10 1.17
CA GLN A 112 0.69 -15.79 1.02
C GLN A 112 -0.49 -14.81 1.14
N LYS A 113 -0.46 -13.89 2.12
CA LYS A 113 -1.57 -12.92 2.28
C LYS A 113 -1.70 -11.98 1.09
N ILE A 114 -0.59 -11.56 0.49
CA ILE A 114 -0.62 -10.76 -0.74
C ILE A 114 -1.30 -11.56 -1.86
N ILE A 115 -0.95 -12.84 -2.03
CA ILE A 115 -1.58 -13.71 -3.04
C ILE A 115 -3.08 -13.87 -2.75
N ASP A 116 -3.47 -14.15 -1.50
CA ASP A 116 -4.86 -14.29 -1.08
C ASP A 116 -5.66 -13.03 -1.45
N TYR A 117 -5.14 -11.84 -1.12
CA TYR A 117 -5.82 -10.57 -1.40
C TYR A 117 -5.89 -10.25 -2.88
N LEU A 118 -4.84 -10.52 -3.65
CA LEU A 118 -4.84 -10.37 -5.11
C LEU A 118 -5.97 -11.19 -5.74
N GLN A 119 -6.12 -12.45 -5.31
CA GLN A 119 -7.13 -13.36 -5.84
C GLN A 119 -8.54 -12.99 -5.38
N HIS A 120 -8.74 -12.74 -4.08
CA HIS A 120 -10.07 -12.50 -3.53
C HIS A 120 -10.64 -11.12 -3.86
N LEU A 121 -9.77 -10.11 -4.01
CA LEU A 121 -10.20 -8.75 -4.32
C LEU A 121 -10.14 -8.45 -5.82
N ASP A 122 -9.64 -9.38 -6.64
CA ASP A 122 -9.46 -9.21 -8.09
C ASP A 122 -8.70 -7.91 -8.40
N VAL A 123 -7.47 -7.83 -7.87
CA VAL A 123 -6.60 -6.64 -7.99
C VAL A 123 -5.59 -6.86 -9.12
N ASP A 124 -5.45 -5.88 -10.01
CA ASP A 124 -4.42 -5.87 -11.05
C ASP A 124 -3.04 -5.58 -10.42
N PRO A 125 -2.06 -6.51 -10.52
CA PRO A 125 -0.71 -6.29 -9.98
C PRO A 125 0.04 -5.12 -10.62
N ASN A 126 -0.37 -4.69 -11.82
CA ASN A 126 0.25 -3.54 -12.50
C ASN A 126 -0.29 -2.21 -12.00
N ASN A 127 -1.37 -2.20 -11.20
CA ASN A 127 -1.90 -0.99 -10.59
C ASN A 127 -1.17 -0.70 -9.26
N PRO A 128 -0.26 0.29 -9.21
CA PRO A 128 0.53 0.56 -8.01
C PRO A 128 -0.33 1.02 -6.82
N VAL A 129 -1.48 1.65 -7.08
CA VAL A 129 -2.38 2.13 -6.02
C VAL A 129 -3.05 0.94 -5.34
N GLU A 130 -3.66 0.04 -6.12
CA GLU A 130 -4.32 -1.15 -5.55
C GLU A 130 -3.30 -2.09 -4.91
N MET A 131 -2.12 -2.25 -5.52
CA MET A 131 -1.01 -3.01 -4.92
C MET A 131 -0.54 -2.41 -3.59
N SER A 132 -0.49 -1.08 -3.46
CA SER A 132 -0.15 -0.45 -2.18
C SER A 132 -1.16 -0.81 -1.08
N ILE A 133 -2.45 -0.88 -1.42
CA ILE A 133 -3.52 -1.27 -0.48
C ILE A 133 -3.39 -2.73 -0.10
N VAL A 134 -3.16 -3.63 -1.06
CA VAL A 134 -2.95 -5.06 -0.81
C VAL A 134 -1.76 -5.29 0.12
N ASN A 135 -0.64 -4.60 -0.14
CA ASN A 135 0.54 -4.67 0.73
C ASN A 135 0.20 -4.22 2.16
N GLU A 136 -0.54 -3.13 2.32
CA GLU A 136 -0.97 -2.63 3.63
C GLU A 136 -1.89 -3.62 4.36
N LEU A 137 -2.81 -4.28 3.66
CA LEU A 137 -3.68 -5.31 4.24
C LEU A 137 -2.86 -6.52 4.73
N ALA A 138 -1.90 -7.00 3.93
CA ALA A 138 -1.03 -8.09 4.33
C ALA A 138 -0.18 -7.75 5.57
N LEU A 139 0.29 -6.50 5.69
CA LEU A 139 1.01 -6.02 6.87
C LEU A 139 0.13 -5.96 8.11
N ILE A 140 -1.13 -5.56 7.97
CA ILE A 140 -2.09 -5.55 9.06
C ILE A 140 -2.28 -6.98 9.60
N ASP A 141 -2.45 -7.96 8.72
CA ASP A 141 -2.59 -9.35 9.11
C ASP A 141 -1.32 -9.88 9.79
N LEU A 142 -0.12 -9.48 9.32
CA LEU A 142 1.13 -9.83 9.97
C LEU A 142 1.18 -9.30 11.41
N TYR A 143 0.86 -8.02 11.62
CA TYR A 143 0.90 -7.42 12.95
C TYR A 143 -0.18 -8.01 13.86
N LYS A 144 -1.36 -8.30 13.33
CA LYS A 144 -2.41 -8.98 14.07
C LYS A 144 -1.97 -10.39 14.47
N ASN A 145 -1.32 -11.13 13.57
CA ASN A 145 -0.78 -12.46 13.87
C ASN A 145 0.23 -12.41 15.03
N ARG A 146 1.12 -11.41 15.05
CA ARG A 146 2.04 -11.18 16.20
C ARG A 146 1.27 -10.93 17.50
N SER A 147 0.27 -10.06 17.48
CA SER A 147 -0.58 -9.80 18.67
C SER A 147 -1.25 -11.08 19.17
N LEU A 148 -1.78 -11.88 18.26
CA LEU A 148 -2.42 -13.16 18.60
C LEU A 148 -1.41 -14.18 19.14
N MET A 149 -0.17 -14.20 18.64
CA MET A 149 0.88 -15.04 19.22
C MET A 149 1.21 -14.63 20.66
N VAL A 150 1.29 -13.32 20.93
CA VAL A 150 1.47 -12.81 22.31
C VAL A 150 0.30 -13.22 23.20
N LEU A 151 -0.95 -13.04 22.75
CA LEU A 151 -2.13 -13.45 23.52
C LEU A 151 -2.22 -14.98 23.69
N SER A 152 -1.67 -15.77 22.78
CA SER A 152 -1.67 -17.23 22.89
C SER A 152 -0.57 -17.76 23.82
N GLN A 153 0.62 -17.18 23.79
CA GLN A 153 1.82 -17.73 24.45
C GLN A 153 2.31 -16.92 25.65
N GLY A 154 1.73 -15.74 25.86
CA GLY A 154 2.25 -14.73 26.76
C GLY A 154 3.37 -13.93 26.12
N ASP A 155 3.60 -12.75 26.67
CA ASP A 155 4.76 -11.92 26.34
C ASP A 155 6.05 -12.46 27.02
N LYS A 156 7.11 -11.67 27.04
CA LYS A 156 8.38 -12.06 27.69
C LYS A 156 8.26 -12.22 29.21
N ARG A 157 7.26 -11.61 29.84
CA ARG A 157 6.97 -11.71 31.28
C ARG A 157 5.95 -12.83 31.57
N GLY A 158 5.35 -13.41 30.53
CA GLY A 158 4.29 -14.42 30.63
C GLY A 158 2.88 -13.83 30.66
N ASP A 159 2.75 -12.51 30.54
CA ASP A 159 1.50 -11.77 30.60
C ASP A 159 0.75 -11.82 29.25
N GLY A 160 -0.55 -11.51 29.27
CA GLY A 160 -1.37 -11.35 28.08
C GLY A 160 -2.22 -12.56 27.69
N ARG A 161 -2.00 -13.75 28.27
CA ARG A 161 -2.83 -14.94 27.99
C ARG A 161 -4.27 -14.82 28.47
N ASP A 162 -4.44 -14.10 29.57
CA ASP A 162 -5.71 -13.70 30.17
C ASP A 162 -6.13 -12.29 29.75
N PHE A 163 -5.49 -11.74 28.71
CA PHE A 163 -5.59 -10.35 28.25
C PHE A 163 -5.03 -9.29 29.22
N MET A 164 -4.47 -9.68 30.36
CA MET A 164 -4.00 -8.75 31.37
C MET A 164 -2.46 -8.65 31.41
N MET A 165 -1.96 -7.57 31.98
CA MET A 165 -0.54 -7.31 32.21
C MET A 165 -0.38 -6.68 33.59
N THR A 166 0.64 -7.12 34.33
CA THR A 166 0.90 -6.62 35.68
C THR A 166 2.05 -5.63 35.64
N ASP A 167 1.80 -4.40 36.06
CA ASP A 167 2.81 -3.36 36.18
C ASP A 167 3.09 -3.02 37.64
N VAL A 168 4.37 -2.87 37.96
CA VAL A 168 4.82 -2.41 39.28
C VAL A 168 4.71 -0.89 39.29
N THR A 169 3.82 -0.34 40.12
CA THR A 169 3.55 1.09 40.20
C THR A 169 4.34 1.80 41.29
N GLY A 170 4.85 1.05 42.27
CA GLY A 170 5.71 1.58 43.31
C GLY A 170 6.13 0.50 44.30
N PHE A 171 6.85 0.94 45.32
CA PHE A 171 7.18 0.12 46.49
C PHE A 171 6.51 0.76 47.71
N ASN A 172 5.88 -0.05 48.55
CA ASN A 172 5.35 0.43 49.83
C ASN A 172 6.51 0.76 50.80
N GLU A 173 6.21 1.38 51.94
CA GLU A 173 7.21 1.71 52.97
C GLU A 173 7.93 0.49 53.55
N ASN A 174 7.38 -0.72 53.35
CA ASN A 174 7.95 -2.00 53.77
C ASN A 174 8.82 -2.67 52.67
N GLY A 175 8.92 -2.07 51.48
CA GLY A 175 9.67 -2.61 50.33
C GLY A 175 8.91 -3.63 49.48
N ASP A 176 7.63 -3.91 49.75
CA ASP A 176 6.80 -4.75 48.90
C ASP A 176 6.37 -3.99 47.63
N ARG A 177 6.24 -4.74 46.54
CA ARG A 177 5.83 -4.21 45.24
C ARG A 177 4.32 -3.93 45.26
N ALA A 178 3.95 -2.69 44.99
CA ALA A 178 2.59 -2.35 44.64
C ALA A 178 2.39 -2.67 43.14
N GLU A 179 1.52 -3.63 42.86
CA GLU A 179 1.24 -4.10 41.51
C GLU A 179 -0.17 -3.66 41.09
N ILE A 180 -0.28 -3.17 39.85
CA ILE A 180 -1.58 -2.89 39.22
C ILE A 180 -1.71 -3.75 37.98
N THR A 181 -2.83 -4.46 37.90
CA THR A 181 -3.20 -5.24 36.73
C THR A 181 -4.02 -4.38 35.78
N LYS A 182 -3.61 -4.30 34.52
CA LYS A 182 -4.31 -3.59 33.45
C LYS A 182 -4.43 -4.44 32.20
N LEU A 183 -5.23 -3.99 31.23
CA LEU A 183 -5.35 -4.66 29.94
C LEU A 183 -4.01 -4.65 29.18
N HIS A 184 -3.66 -5.77 28.57
CA HIS A 184 -2.43 -5.90 27.78
C HIS A 184 -2.53 -5.00 26.52
N PRO A 185 -1.51 -4.19 26.19
CA PRO A 185 -1.56 -3.22 25.08
C PRO A 185 -1.86 -3.82 23.69
N VAL A 186 -1.64 -5.12 23.52
CA VAL A 186 -1.88 -5.83 22.25
C VAL A 186 -3.38 -5.95 21.94
N VAL A 187 -4.25 -5.91 22.96
CA VAL A 187 -5.70 -5.94 22.77
C VAL A 187 -6.15 -4.68 22.04
N GLU A 188 -5.75 -3.49 22.53
CA GLU A 188 -6.00 -2.23 21.83
C GLU A 188 -5.33 -2.18 20.45
N MET A 189 -4.18 -2.83 20.30
CA MET A 189 -3.48 -2.89 19.01
C MET A 189 -4.31 -3.67 17.98
N ILE A 190 -4.95 -4.77 18.36
CA ILE A 190 -5.83 -5.54 17.48
C ILE A 190 -7.01 -4.67 17.00
N ASP A 191 -7.67 -3.95 17.91
CA ASP A 191 -8.78 -3.06 17.56
C ASP A 191 -8.35 -1.94 16.59
N LYS A 192 -7.16 -1.36 16.81
CA LYS A 192 -6.59 -0.34 15.92
C LYS A 192 -6.28 -0.93 14.53
N LEU A 193 -5.81 -2.16 14.47
CA LEU A 193 -5.50 -2.87 13.23
C LEU A 193 -6.78 -3.21 12.44
N GLU A 194 -7.84 -3.68 13.09
CA GLU A 194 -9.14 -3.94 12.43
C GLU A 194 -9.75 -2.66 11.86
N LYS A 195 -9.78 -1.57 12.64
CA LYS A 195 -10.24 -0.26 12.15
C LYS A 195 -9.42 0.24 10.97
N ARG A 196 -8.11 -0.06 10.92
CA ARG A 196 -7.25 0.28 9.80
C ARG A 196 -7.55 -0.60 8.58
N ARG A 197 -7.86 -1.88 8.79
CA ARG A 197 -8.25 -2.84 7.74
C ARG A 197 -9.52 -2.38 7.02
N GLU A 198 -10.56 -2.05 7.78
CA GLU A 198 -11.83 -1.52 7.25
C GLU A 198 -11.60 -0.29 6.37
N LYS A 199 -10.83 0.70 6.88
CA LYS A 199 -10.48 1.91 6.12
C LYS A 199 -9.79 1.63 4.80
N TRP A 200 -8.92 0.63 4.73
CA TRP A 200 -8.23 0.28 3.50
C TRP A 200 -9.13 -0.43 2.49
N LEU A 201 -10.03 -1.31 2.96
CA LEU A 201 -11.05 -1.93 2.12
C LEU A 201 -12.01 -0.89 1.55
N ASP A 202 -12.44 0.07 2.36
CA ASP A 202 -13.27 1.18 1.90
C ASP A 202 -12.58 2.03 0.84
N LYS A 203 -11.29 2.36 1.05
CA LYS A 203 -10.49 3.10 0.08
C LYS A 203 -10.34 2.34 -1.25
N LEU A 204 -10.20 1.01 -1.21
CA LEU A 204 -10.15 0.20 -2.43
C LEU A 204 -11.45 0.32 -3.23
N MET A 205 -12.59 0.20 -2.55
CA MET A 205 -13.90 0.35 -3.18
C MET A 205 -14.13 1.76 -3.71
N GLN A 206 -13.74 2.79 -2.96
CA GLN A 206 -13.80 4.18 -3.40
C GLN A 206 -12.95 4.41 -4.66
N THR A 207 -11.70 3.91 -4.68
CA THR A 207 -10.81 4.02 -5.85
C THR A 207 -11.45 3.42 -7.10
N ARG A 208 -12.10 2.26 -6.97
CA ARG A 208 -12.83 1.61 -8.06
C ARG A 208 -14.03 2.42 -8.53
N LYS A 209 -14.85 2.94 -7.60
CA LYS A 209 -15.99 3.82 -7.92
C LYS A 209 -15.53 5.08 -8.64
N THR A 210 -14.52 5.77 -8.13
CA THR A 210 -13.98 6.98 -8.76
C THR A 210 -13.43 6.70 -10.16
N LYS A 211 -12.75 5.56 -10.35
CA LYS A 211 -12.27 5.14 -11.68
C LYS A 211 -13.44 4.89 -12.64
N ALA A 212 -14.50 4.21 -12.20
CA ALA A 212 -15.69 3.96 -13.00
C ALA A 212 -16.45 5.25 -13.35
N GLU A 213 -16.67 6.14 -12.37
CA GLU A 213 -17.30 7.46 -12.59
C GLU A 213 -16.50 8.33 -13.56
N PHE A 214 -15.17 8.31 -13.46
CA PHE A 214 -14.30 9.02 -14.39
C PHE A 214 -14.43 8.48 -15.81
N MET A 215 -14.46 7.15 -15.99
CA MET A 215 -14.68 6.53 -17.30
C MET A 215 -16.06 6.88 -17.89
N LEU A 216 -17.12 6.87 -17.07
CA LEU A 216 -18.46 7.25 -17.51
C LEU A 216 -18.51 8.72 -17.96
N LYS A 217 -17.92 9.65 -17.19
CA LYS A 217 -17.85 11.07 -17.56
C LYS A 217 -17.05 11.32 -18.84
N MET A 218 -15.97 10.57 -19.07
CA MET A 218 -15.22 10.64 -20.34
C MET A 218 -16.00 10.02 -21.51
N GLY A 219 -16.78 8.96 -21.27
CA GLY A 219 -17.69 8.41 -22.28
C GLY A 219 -18.79 9.40 -22.68
N ASP A 220 -19.36 10.13 -21.73
CA ASP A 220 -20.37 11.17 -21.99
C ASP A 220 -19.81 12.43 -22.66
N SER A 221 -18.51 12.72 -22.49
CA SER A 221 -17.84 13.77 -23.28
C SER A 221 -17.94 13.51 -24.79
N ASN A 222 -17.92 12.25 -25.22
CA ASN A 222 -18.11 11.88 -26.62
C ASN A 222 -19.57 12.11 -27.07
N ASN A 223 -20.55 11.94 -26.18
CA ASN A 223 -21.95 12.24 -26.46
C ASN A 223 -22.18 13.75 -26.61
N ASN A 224 -21.52 14.58 -25.78
CA ASN A 224 -21.57 16.04 -25.92
C ASN A 224 -20.95 16.53 -27.24
N SER A 225 -19.89 15.89 -27.73
CA SER A 225 -19.34 16.15 -29.07
C SER A 225 -20.35 15.84 -30.18
N ARG A 226 -21.14 14.79 -30.01
CA ARG A 226 -22.14 14.33 -30.99
C ARG A 226 -23.35 15.26 -31.05
N VAL A 227 -23.82 15.73 -29.91
CA VAL A 227 -24.87 16.76 -29.81
C VAL A 227 -24.40 18.09 -30.39
N LEU A 228 -23.14 18.48 -30.16
CA LEU A 228 -22.57 19.68 -30.77
C LEU A 228 -22.41 19.55 -32.30
N GLU A 229 -22.05 18.36 -32.80
CA GLU A 229 -22.04 18.07 -34.24
C GLU A 229 -23.45 18.14 -34.87
N GLU A 230 -24.47 17.59 -34.20
CA GLU A 230 -25.85 17.65 -34.67
C GLU A 230 -26.39 19.09 -34.65
N ILE A 231 -26.09 19.87 -33.61
CA ILE A 231 -26.44 21.29 -33.54
C ILE A 231 -25.74 22.06 -34.67
N SER A 232 -24.47 21.76 -34.98
CA SER A 232 -23.75 22.39 -36.09
C SER A 232 -24.37 22.05 -37.45
N ARG A 233 -24.73 20.78 -37.68
CA ARG A 233 -25.41 20.35 -38.92
C ARG A 233 -26.80 20.95 -39.07
N LEU A 234 -27.55 21.07 -37.99
CA LEU A 234 -28.85 21.74 -37.98
C LEU A 234 -28.70 23.24 -38.32
N ARG A 235 -27.64 23.88 -37.83
CA ARG A 235 -27.36 25.29 -38.14
C ARG A 235 -27.00 25.48 -39.62
N GLU A 236 -26.15 24.61 -40.17
CA GLU A 236 -25.82 24.62 -41.61
C GLU A 236 -27.06 24.33 -42.48
N ALA A 237 -27.91 23.39 -42.08
CA ALA A 237 -29.16 23.09 -42.77
C ALA A 237 -30.12 24.29 -42.75
N LEU A 238 -30.24 25.00 -41.62
CA LEU A 238 -31.05 26.21 -41.51
C LEU A 238 -30.51 27.35 -42.41
N TYR A 239 -29.18 27.54 -42.46
CA TYR A 239 -28.57 28.51 -43.37
C TYR A 239 -28.75 28.14 -44.85
N SER A 240 -28.91 26.85 -45.17
CA SER A 240 -29.20 26.40 -46.54
C SER A 240 -30.67 26.54 -46.96
N ILE A 241 -31.58 26.83 -46.02
CA ILE A 241 -33.03 26.97 -46.27
C ILE A 241 -33.45 28.44 -46.43
N GLU A 242 -32.63 29.41 -46.01
CA GLU A 242 -32.86 30.84 -46.28
C GLU A 242 -32.33 31.26 -47.66
N ALA A 243 -32.94 30.71 -48.71
CA ALA A 243 -33.16 31.42 -49.96
C ALA A 243 -34.28 30.75 -50.77
N PRO A 244 -35.54 31.20 -50.59
CA PRO A 244 -36.48 31.26 -51.69
C PRO A 244 -36.74 32.73 -52.04
N GLU A 245 -36.37 33.06 -53.27
CA GLU A 245 -36.85 34.23 -54.00
C GLU A 245 -38.39 34.32 -53.94
N GLY A 246 -38.93 35.48 -53.58
CA GLY A 246 -40.35 35.78 -53.80
C GLY A 246 -41.18 36.25 -52.60
N ALA A 247 -40.64 37.11 -51.72
CA ALA A 247 -41.51 37.94 -50.87
C ALA A 247 -42.03 39.13 -51.70
N LYS A 248 -43.25 39.02 -52.23
CA LYS A 248 -43.98 40.20 -52.73
C LYS A 248 -44.26 41.11 -51.54
N GLU A 249 -43.72 42.33 -51.57
CA GLU A 249 -44.18 43.43 -50.72
C GLU A 249 -45.68 43.63 -50.94
N ILE A 250 -46.47 43.44 -49.90
CA ILE A 250 -47.84 43.94 -49.84
C ILE A 250 -47.73 45.33 -49.22
N LEU A 251 -47.79 46.36 -50.06
CA LEU A 251 -48.02 47.73 -49.66
C LEU A 251 -49.40 47.82 -49.00
N LEU A 252 -49.45 48.29 -47.76
CA LEU A 252 -50.67 48.77 -47.13
C LEU A 252 -50.77 50.26 -47.46
N ASP A 253 -51.75 50.62 -48.26
CA ASP A 253 -52.08 52.01 -48.56
C ASP A 253 -52.57 52.71 -47.28
N GLU A 254 -52.06 53.91 -47.03
CA GLU A 254 -52.56 54.85 -46.03
C GLU A 254 -53.87 55.48 -46.53
N GLU A 255 -54.99 55.23 -45.85
CA GLU A 255 -56.05 56.20 -45.48
C GLU A 255 -57.12 55.55 -44.57
#